data_AF-A0A930K553-F1
#
_entry.id   AF-A0A930K553-F1
#
_cell.length_a   1.000
_cell.length_b   1.000
_cell.length_c   1.000
_cell.angle_alpha   90.00
_cell.angle_beta   90.00
_cell.angle_gamma   90.00
#
_symmetry.space_group_name_H-M   'P 1'
#
loop_
_entity.id
_entity.type
_entity.pdbx_description
1 polymer ?
#
loop_
_entity_poly.entity_id
_entity_poly.type
_entity_poly.pdbx_seq_one_letter_code
_entity_poly.pdbx_strand_id
1 'polypeptide(L)'
;MHRVFRPISILAGCAIMMMVTACNGIFEDIYDEAPATANVTTEGQLLVNAASWKDWYYVDFDSLQMYIERKDTAGLLKAQTNFTHYAIPTSLTSGSGDGKTGLYTYWFDVFGKGISVNEKRGFTATDTQPEPQSWSIAFHRNNVRTNGGAVLETKYTSLNELPKNSSYFLGATFQEDEWTENEVWEDQSQMLSSLIGCQGIKINKVLSSWLKIEIPPMPPAFTMNNHVFILRLKNGKYAALQLENYIGADGTKCWLRINYKYPY
;
A
#
# COMPACT_ATOMS: atom_id res chain seq x y z
N MET A 1 20.40 -47.01 -13.41
CA MET A 1 19.58 -46.25 -12.43
C MET A 1 19.65 -44.77 -12.78
N HIS A 2 18.75 -44.28 -13.65
CA HIS A 2 18.63 -42.85 -13.91
C HIS A 2 17.74 -42.23 -12.83
N ARG A 3 18.35 -41.43 -11.95
CA ARG A 3 17.60 -40.56 -11.04
C ARG A 3 16.99 -39.45 -11.88
N VAL A 4 15.68 -39.55 -12.14
CA VAL A 4 14.87 -38.45 -12.66
C VAL A 4 14.71 -37.44 -11.52
N PHE A 5 15.63 -36.48 -11.45
CA PHE A 5 15.50 -35.32 -10.60
C PHE A 5 15.20 -34.11 -11.49
N ARG A 6 14.12 -33.39 -11.15
CA ARG A 6 13.79 -31.99 -11.50
C ARG A 6 13.04 -31.70 -12.83
N PRO A 7 11.71 -31.87 -12.83
CA PRO A 7 10.80 -30.96 -13.54
C PRO A 7 10.18 -29.91 -12.60
N ILE A 8 9.92 -30.28 -11.34
CA ILE A 8 9.15 -29.44 -10.37
C ILE A 8 9.93 -28.17 -9.97
N SER A 9 11.24 -28.27 -9.74
CA SER A 9 12.04 -27.11 -9.32
C SER A 9 12.33 -26.10 -10.44
N ILE A 10 12.09 -26.45 -11.72
CA ILE A 10 12.21 -25.51 -12.85
C ILE A 10 10.90 -24.72 -12.98
N LEU A 11 9.75 -25.39 -12.92
CA LEU A 11 8.42 -24.78 -12.91
C LEU A 11 8.22 -23.80 -11.73
N ALA A 12 8.66 -24.18 -10.53
CA ALA A 12 8.60 -23.31 -9.35
C ALA A 12 9.49 -22.06 -9.51
N GLY A 13 10.67 -22.19 -10.13
CA GLY A 13 11.56 -21.06 -10.41
C GLY A 13 10.97 -20.08 -11.44
N CYS A 14 10.36 -20.58 -12.50
CA CYS A 14 9.70 -19.75 -13.52
C CYS A 14 8.47 -19.01 -12.98
N ALA A 15 7.63 -19.68 -12.16
CA ALA A 15 6.45 -19.06 -11.56
C ALA A 15 6.82 -17.94 -10.55
N ILE A 16 7.95 -18.04 -9.85
CA ILE A 16 8.41 -16.98 -8.94
C ILE A 16 9.07 -15.84 -9.68
N MET A 17 9.83 -16.12 -10.75
CA MET A 17 10.29 -15.06 -11.64
C MET A 17 9.09 -14.27 -12.18
N MET A 18 7.98 -14.94 -12.54
CA MET A 18 6.72 -14.28 -12.92
C MET A 18 6.06 -13.46 -11.80
N MET A 19 6.18 -13.85 -10.52
CA MET A 19 5.73 -13.00 -9.40
C MET A 19 6.59 -11.75 -9.21
N VAL A 20 7.91 -11.91 -9.17
CA VAL A 20 8.84 -10.78 -9.01
C VAL A 20 8.63 -9.79 -10.14
N THR A 21 8.48 -10.30 -11.37
CA THR A 21 8.29 -9.47 -12.57
C THR A 21 6.90 -8.85 -12.66
N ALA A 22 5.82 -9.54 -12.26
CA ALA A 22 4.49 -8.92 -12.18
C ALA A 22 4.42 -7.82 -11.10
N CYS A 23 5.20 -7.97 -10.03
CA CYS A 23 5.33 -6.96 -8.98
C CYS A 23 6.32 -5.82 -9.32
N ASN A 24 7.17 -6.01 -10.34
CA ASN A 24 8.25 -5.10 -10.78
C ASN A 24 8.15 -4.68 -12.27
N GLY A 25 7.04 -4.95 -12.96
CA GLY A 25 6.75 -4.51 -14.34
C GLY A 25 7.22 -5.40 -15.51
N ILE A 26 8.16 -6.33 -15.34
CA ILE A 26 8.96 -6.90 -16.46
C ILE A 26 8.21 -7.76 -17.53
N PHE A 27 6.90 -8.04 -17.41
CA PHE A 27 6.10 -8.70 -18.47
C PHE A 27 4.92 -7.83 -18.94
N GLU A 28 5.27 -6.62 -19.40
CA GLU A 28 4.39 -5.54 -19.85
C GLU A 28 3.50 -5.86 -21.07
N ASP A 29 3.92 -6.70 -22.03
CA ASP A 29 3.26 -6.80 -23.36
C ASP A 29 1.97 -7.64 -23.44
N ILE A 30 1.48 -8.23 -22.34
CA ILE A 30 0.34 -9.18 -22.42
C ILE A 30 -0.88 -8.76 -21.60
N TYR A 31 -0.75 -7.91 -20.57
CA TYR A 31 -1.83 -7.82 -19.57
C TYR A 31 -2.42 -6.44 -19.25
N ASP A 32 -1.79 -5.29 -19.53
CA ASP A 32 -2.43 -3.98 -19.29
C ASP A 32 -1.86 -2.89 -20.23
N GLU A 33 -2.71 -2.07 -20.85
CA GLU A 33 -2.25 -0.90 -21.61
C GLU A 33 -1.78 0.22 -20.67
N ALA A 34 -0.56 0.71 -20.87
CA ALA A 34 -0.04 1.84 -20.10
C ALA A 34 -0.86 3.13 -20.39
N PRO A 35 -1.42 3.80 -19.37
CA PRO A 35 -2.19 5.01 -19.60
C PRO A 35 -1.30 6.17 -20.06
N ALA A 36 -1.77 6.92 -21.06
CA ALA A 36 -1.10 8.11 -21.53
C ALA A 36 -1.08 9.20 -20.43
N THR A 37 0.13 9.67 -20.11
CA THR A 37 0.47 10.85 -19.29
C THR A 37 0.27 10.74 -17.76
N ALA A 38 1.34 10.34 -17.07
CA ALA A 38 1.50 10.37 -15.62
C ALA A 38 1.82 11.77 -15.03
N ASN A 39 1.89 12.82 -15.85
CA ASN A 39 2.61 14.05 -15.47
C ASN A 39 1.73 15.24 -15.06
N VAL A 40 0.40 15.16 -15.12
CA VAL A 40 -0.47 16.28 -14.74
C VAL A 40 -1.28 15.89 -13.51
N THR A 41 -0.92 16.48 -12.38
CA THR A 41 -1.69 16.40 -11.15
C THR A 41 -2.57 17.64 -11.04
N THR A 42 -3.86 17.48 -10.82
CA THR A 42 -4.76 18.59 -10.48
C THR A 42 -4.75 18.82 -8.96
N GLU A 43 -5.25 19.97 -8.50
CA GLU A 43 -5.55 20.16 -7.07
C GLU A 43 -6.47 19.02 -6.61
N GLY A 44 -6.15 18.38 -5.49
CA GLY A 44 -6.93 17.22 -5.03
C GLY A 44 -6.50 15.88 -5.64
N GLN A 45 -5.29 15.74 -6.18
CA GLN A 45 -4.76 14.44 -6.61
C GLN A 45 -3.34 14.19 -6.06
N LEU A 46 -3.03 12.96 -5.65
CA LEU A 46 -1.68 12.53 -5.26
C LEU A 46 -1.13 11.59 -6.31
N LEU A 47 0.17 11.66 -6.56
CA LEU A 47 0.90 10.70 -7.39
C LEU A 47 2.05 10.12 -6.57
N VAL A 48 1.82 8.94 -5.99
CA VAL A 48 2.76 8.28 -5.07
C VAL A 48 3.42 7.11 -5.77
N ASN A 49 4.73 7.19 -6.03
CA ASN A 49 5.51 6.02 -6.39
C ASN A 49 5.75 5.17 -5.13
N ALA A 50 4.82 4.26 -4.84
CA ALA A 50 4.89 3.34 -3.72
C ALA A 50 5.41 1.95 -4.12
N ALA A 51 6.15 1.82 -5.22
CA ALA A 51 6.59 0.52 -5.74
C ALA A 51 7.63 -0.18 -4.84
N SER A 52 8.33 0.57 -3.98
CA SER A 52 9.33 0.03 -3.06
C SER A 52 8.68 -0.92 -2.04
N TRP A 53 9.31 -2.08 -1.86
CA TRP A 53 9.02 -2.99 -0.75
C TRP A 53 9.71 -2.59 0.55
N LYS A 54 10.50 -1.53 0.54
CA LYS A 54 11.38 -1.16 1.66
C LYS A 54 10.98 0.11 2.36
N ASP A 55 9.99 0.84 1.83
CA ASP A 55 9.70 2.20 2.26
C ASP A 55 8.22 2.43 2.56
N TRP A 56 7.98 3.37 3.47
CA TRP A 56 6.71 4.07 3.64
C TRP A 56 6.78 5.49 3.08
N TYR A 57 5.66 5.98 2.57
CA TYR A 57 5.48 7.32 2.00
C TYR A 57 4.33 8.03 2.72
N TYR A 58 4.60 9.20 3.30
CA TYR A 58 3.66 9.89 4.19
C TYR A 58 3.03 11.12 3.53
N VAL A 59 1.74 11.33 3.78
CA VAL A 59 0.97 12.51 3.37
C VAL A 59 0.42 13.22 4.59
N ASP A 60 0.48 14.55 4.59
CA ASP A 60 -0.22 15.39 5.56
C ASP A 60 -1.23 16.31 4.86
N PHE A 61 -2.53 16.04 5.04
CA PHE A 61 -3.59 16.81 4.39
C PHE A 61 -3.68 18.26 4.89
N ASP A 62 -3.35 18.51 6.17
CA ASP A 62 -3.29 19.87 6.71
C ASP A 62 -2.19 20.68 6.01
N SER A 63 -1.01 20.07 5.78
CA SER A 63 0.07 20.70 5.01
C SER A 63 -0.34 20.99 3.55
N LEU A 64 -1.05 20.06 2.88
CA LEU A 64 -1.56 20.29 1.52
C LEU A 64 -2.57 21.45 1.48
N GLN A 65 -3.49 21.51 2.45
CA GLN A 65 -4.44 22.61 2.59
C GLN A 65 -3.72 23.97 2.74
N MET A 66 -2.63 24.01 3.53
CA MET A 66 -1.86 25.24 3.73
C MET A 66 -1.22 25.78 2.44
N TYR A 67 -0.77 24.90 1.53
CA TYR A 67 -0.26 25.35 0.23
C TYR A 67 -1.37 25.99 -0.63
N ILE A 68 -2.58 25.41 -0.61
CA ILE A 68 -3.76 25.95 -1.31
C ILE A 68 -4.12 27.33 -0.74
N GLU A 69 -4.22 27.46 0.58
CA GLU A 69 -4.57 28.73 1.25
C GLU A 69 -3.56 29.85 0.96
N ARG A 70 -2.28 29.49 0.83
CA ARG A 70 -1.20 30.42 0.47
C ARG A 70 -1.10 30.68 -1.03
N LYS A 71 -1.89 29.97 -1.86
CA LYS A 71 -1.82 29.98 -3.32
C LYS A 71 -0.43 29.59 -3.85
N ASP A 72 0.29 28.75 -3.11
CA ASP A 72 1.59 28.21 -3.50
C ASP A 72 1.41 26.94 -4.34
N THR A 73 1.13 27.15 -5.63
CA THR A 73 0.87 26.06 -6.58
C THR A 73 2.09 25.18 -6.83
N ALA A 74 3.30 25.75 -6.77
CA ALA A 74 4.54 25.00 -6.95
C ALA A 74 4.86 24.12 -5.74
N GLY A 75 4.68 24.66 -4.53
CA GLY A 75 4.79 23.89 -3.28
C GLY A 75 3.75 22.78 -3.21
N LEU A 76 2.51 23.07 -3.59
CA LEU A 76 1.43 22.08 -3.64
C LEU A 76 1.75 20.94 -4.62
N LEU A 77 2.14 21.27 -5.86
CA LEU A 77 2.49 20.27 -6.86
C LEU A 77 3.62 19.36 -6.34
N LYS A 78 4.69 19.96 -5.79
CA LYS A 78 5.80 19.20 -5.22
C LYS A 78 5.33 18.30 -4.08
N ALA A 79 4.48 18.77 -3.18
CA ALA A 79 3.95 17.97 -2.08
C ALA A 79 3.01 16.84 -2.53
N GLN A 80 2.37 16.98 -3.70
CA GLN A 80 1.51 15.96 -4.30
C GLN A 80 2.28 14.89 -5.09
N THR A 81 3.53 15.15 -5.50
CA THR A 81 4.30 14.26 -6.38
C THR A 81 5.65 13.79 -5.81
N ASN A 82 6.22 14.48 -4.83
CA ASN A 82 7.56 14.20 -4.32
C ASN A 82 7.51 13.80 -2.85
N PHE A 83 7.61 12.50 -2.59
CA PHE A 83 7.52 11.93 -1.26
C PHE A 83 8.91 11.55 -0.72
N THR A 84 9.15 11.87 0.55
CA THR A 84 10.31 11.36 1.28
C THR A 84 10.09 9.89 1.60
N HIS A 85 11.11 9.06 1.35
CA HIS A 85 11.12 7.65 1.67
C HIS A 85 11.48 7.43 3.14
N TYR A 86 10.68 6.64 3.84
CA TYR A 86 10.95 6.22 5.21
C TYR A 86 11.14 4.71 5.23
N ALA A 87 12.40 4.28 5.27
CA ALA A 87 12.76 2.87 5.25
C ALA A 87 12.11 2.10 6.41
N ILE A 88 11.67 0.87 6.11
CA ILE A 88 11.25 -0.10 7.11
C ILE A 88 12.50 -0.59 7.86
N PRO A 89 12.55 -0.46 9.19
CA PRO A 89 13.67 -0.99 9.97
C PRO A 89 13.74 -2.52 9.85
N THR A 90 14.94 -3.04 9.62
CA THR A 90 15.18 -4.49 9.49
C THR A 90 16.05 -5.06 10.62
N SER A 91 16.50 -4.19 11.52
CA SER A 91 17.27 -4.53 12.71
C SER A 91 16.92 -3.59 13.86
N LEU A 92 17.34 -3.97 15.06
CA LEU A 92 17.18 -3.19 16.28
C LEU A 92 18.50 -2.49 16.60
N THR A 93 18.48 -1.16 16.73
CA THR A 93 19.71 -0.39 17.02
C THR A 93 20.14 -0.55 18.49
N SER A 94 19.18 -0.72 19.40
CA SER A 94 19.48 -0.92 20.84
C SER A 94 18.31 -1.55 21.60
N GLY A 95 18.61 -2.19 22.74
CA GLY A 95 17.59 -2.80 23.61
C GLY A 95 17.14 -4.18 23.14
N SER A 96 15.96 -4.61 23.62
CA SER A 96 15.39 -5.95 23.33
C SER A 96 14.10 -5.92 22.50
N GLY A 97 13.63 -4.74 22.09
CA GLY A 97 12.30 -4.55 21.48
C GLY A 97 11.14 -4.74 22.46
N ASP A 98 9.91 -4.57 21.96
CA ASP A 98 8.65 -4.72 22.71
C ASP A 98 7.97 -6.10 22.52
N GLY A 99 8.64 -7.01 21.80
CA GLY A 99 8.13 -8.34 21.47
C GLY A 99 7.07 -8.38 20.36
N LYS A 100 6.78 -7.25 19.71
CA LYS A 100 5.80 -7.14 18.61
C LYS A 100 6.35 -6.38 17.42
N THR A 101 7.00 -5.25 17.64
CA THR A 101 7.66 -4.46 16.60
C THR A 101 8.84 -5.23 16.03
N GLY A 102 8.74 -5.59 14.75
CA GLY A 102 9.76 -6.38 14.09
C GLY A 102 9.37 -6.88 12.71
N LEU A 103 10.29 -7.63 12.09
CA LEU A 103 10.04 -8.41 10.89
C LEU A 103 9.62 -9.83 11.25
N TYR A 104 8.44 -10.21 10.79
CA TYR A 104 7.87 -11.53 10.94
C TYR A 104 8.13 -12.31 9.67
N THR A 105 8.74 -13.49 9.78
CA THR A 105 8.86 -14.38 8.62
C THR A 105 7.60 -15.21 8.52
N TYR A 106 6.86 -15.09 7.42
CA TYR A 106 5.70 -15.92 7.11
C TYR A 106 5.98 -16.81 5.91
N TRP A 107 5.56 -18.07 6.01
CA TRP A 107 5.38 -18.93 4.84
C TRP A 107 3.99 -18.71 4.27
N PHE A 108 3.87 -18.53 2.97
CA PHE A 108 2.59 -18.43 2.25
C PHE A 108 2.45 -19.61 1.28
N ASP A 109 1.25 -20.16 1.10
CA ASP A 109 0.99 -21.26 0.16
C ASP A 109 0.88 -20.78 -1.29
N VAL A 110 1.91 -20.08 -1.75
CA VAL A 110 1.92 -19.32 -2.99
C VAL A 110 1.71 -20.19 -4.24
N PHE A 111 2.12 -21.45 -4.19
CA PHE A 111 1.99 -22.41 -5.28
C PHE A 111 0.77 -23.34 -5.14
N GLY A 112 0.02 -23.22 -4.05
CA GLY A 112 -1.14 -24.04 -3.75
C GLY A 112 -2.40 -23.19 -3.62
N LYS A 113 -2.88 -23.05 -2.39
CA LYS A 113 -4.14 -22.39 -2.03
C LYS A 113 -4.04 -20.86 -1.95
N GLY A 114 -2.84 -20.31 -2.10
CA GLY A 114 -2.62 -18.87 -2.12
C GLY A 114 -2.26 -18.24 -0.79
N ILE A 115 -2.13 -16.91 -0.80
CA ILE A 115 -1.67 -16.12 0.37
C ILE A 115 -2.63 -16.17 1.57
N SER A 116 -3.89 -16.58 1.35
CA SER A 116 -4.86 -16.82 2.42
C SER A 116 -4.47 -17.98 3.35
N VAL A 117 -3.62 -18.90 2.87
CA VAL A 117 -3.02 -19.95 3.69
C VAL A 117 -1.58 -19.56 3.97
N ASN A 118 -1.32 -19.18 5.22
CA ASN A 118 -0.01 -18.76 5.67
C ASN A 118 0.29 -19.22 7.10
N GLU A 119 1.57 -19.31 7.43
CA GLU A 119 2.06 -19.76 8.72
C GLU A 119 3.28 -18.94 9.16
N LYS A 120 3.26 -18.43 10.38
CA LYS A 120 4.40 -17.73 10.98
C LYS A 120 5.56 -18.71 11.20
N ARG A 121 6.75 -18.34 10.72
CA ARG A 121 8.00 -19.11 10.81
C ARG A 121 9.08 -18.46 11.67
N GLY A 122 9.02 -17.15 11.85
CA GLY A 122 10.07 -16.43 12.56
C GLY A 122 9.66 -15.03 12.97
N PHE A 123 10.50 -14.43 13.80
CA PHE A 123 10.38 -13.04 14.24
C PHE A 123 11.77 -12.51 14.57
N THR A 124 12.07 -11.32 14.06
CA THR A 124 13.26 -10.53 14.38
C THR A 124 12.80 -9.17 14.84
N ALA A 125 13.14 -8.78 16.07
CA ALA A 125 12.82 -7.45 16.58
C ALA A 125 13.56 -6.37 15.77
N THR A 126 12.89 -5.25 15.53
CA THR A 126 13.44 -4.11 14.81
C THR A 126 13.12 -2.80 15.53
N ASP A 127 13.77 -1.72 15.15
CA ASP A 127 13.33 -0.39 15.58
C ASP A 127 11.90 -0.11 15.08
N THR A 128 11.22 0.81 15.77
CA THR A 128 9.90 1.31 15.34
C THR A 128 10.03 2.05 14.01
N GLN A 129 9.01 1.93 13.16
CA GLN A 129 8.93 2.68 11.91
C GLN A 129 9.18 4.18 12.16
N PRO A 130 10.20 4.80 11.54
CA PRO A 130 10.36 6.24 11.59
C PRO A 130 9.19 6.93 10.88
N GLU A 131 8.72 8.02 11.46
CA GLU A 131 7.57 8.81 10.99
C GLU A 131 7.95 10.31 10.93
N PRO A 132 7.40 11.09 9.99
CA PRO A 132 7.50 12.54 10.04
C PRO A 132 6.77 13.11 11.26
N GLN A 133 7.10 14.36 11.64
CA GLN A 133 6.48 15.04 12.77
C GLN A 133 4.95 15.21 12.61
N SER A 134 4.48 15.44 11.38
CA SER A 134 3.06 15.54 11.02
C SER A 134 2.77 14.65 9.83
N TRP A 135 1.69 13.88 9.92
CA TRP A 135 1.15 13.07 8.83
C TRP A 135 -0.29 12.65 9.13
N SER A 136 -1.03 12.40 8.07
CA SER A 136 -2.43 11.97 8.08
C SER A 136 -2.55 10.49 7.69
N ILE A 137 -1.95 10.10 6.57
CA ILE A 137 -1.92 8.72 6.05
C ILE A 137 -0.54 8.39 5.49
N ALA A 138 -0.24 7.11 5.38
CA ALA A 138 0.98 6.63 4.75
C ALA A 138 0.73 5.40 3.88
N PHE A 139 1.58 5.20 2.87
CA PHE A 139 1.49 4.13 1.90
C PHE A 139 2.74 3.28 1.91
N HIS A 140 2.55 1.97 1.78
CA HIS A 140 3.59 1.01 1.46
C HIS A 140 2.97 0.07 0.42
N ARG A 141 3.48 0.07 -0.81
CA ARG A 141 2.82 -0.62 -1.94
C ARG A 141 1.34 -0.23 -2.01
N ASN A 142 0.43 -1.17 -1.77
CA ASN A 142 -1.02 -0.98 -1.71
C ASN A 142 -1.57 -0.91 -0.28
N ASN A 143 -0.75 -1.14 0.74
CA ASN A 143 -1.17 -1.02 2.13
C ASN A 143 -1.22 0.45 2.54
N VAL A 144 -2.23 0.80 3.33
CA VAL A 144 -2.42 2.15 3.85
C VAL A 144 -2.53 2.10 5.36
N ARG A 145 -1.88 3.03 6.05
CA ARG A 145 -2.07 3.28 7.48
C ARG A 145 -2.44 4.73 7.74
N THR A 146 -3.10 4.98 8.86
CA THR A 146 -3.57 6.30 9.28
C THR A 146 -2.89 6.71 10.58
N ASN A 147 -2.79 8.02 10.81
CA ASN A 147 -2.30 8.56 12.06
C ASN A 147 -3.44 8.66 13.09
N GLY A 148 -3.89 7.51 13.60
CA GLY A 148 -5.01 7.43 14.53
C GLY A 148 -6.34 7.88 13.92
N GLY A 149 -6.50 7.67 12.60
CA GLY A 149 -7.74 7.88 11.90
C GLY A 149 -8.62 6.63 11.89
N ALA A 150 -9.80 6.77 11.29
CA ALA A 150 -10.71 5.67 11.04
C ALA A 150 -11.34 5.85 9.66
N VAL A 151 -11.64 4.75 8.97
CA VAL A 151 -12.05 4.77 7.55
C VAL A 151 -13.41 4.09 7.36
N LEU A 152 -14.22 4.68 6.50
CA LEU A 152 -15.47 4.13 5.99
C LEU A 152 -15.34 3.96 4.48
N GLU A 153 -15.59 2.76 3.98
CA GLU A 153 -15.84 2.54 2.56
C GLU A 153 -17.29 2.95 2.22
N THR A 154 -17.46 3.75 1.17
CA THR A 154 -18.79 4.15 0.69
C THR A 154 -19.22 3.30 -0.51
N LYS A 155 -20.45 3.54 -0.99
CA LYS A 155 -20.94 2.96 -2.25
C LYS A 155 -20.71 3.88 -3.46
N TYR A 156 -20.11 5.05 -3.26
CA TYR A 156 -19.88 6.03 -4.32
C TYR A 156 -18.64 5.64 -5.11
N THR A 157 -18.68 5.82 -6.43
CA THR A 157 -17.59 5.50 -7.34
C THR A 157 -16.93 6.76 -7.92
N SER A 158 -17.28 7.94 -7.40
CA SER A 158 -16.65 9.21 -7.74
C SER A 158 -16.78 10.21 -6.59
N LEU A 159 -15.76 11.04 -6.38
CA LEU A 159 -15.81 12.16 -5.42
C LEU A 159 -16.95 13.15 -5.73
N ASN A 160 -17.38 13.25 -6.99
CA ASN A 160 -18.45 14.16 -7.40
C ASN A 160 -19.85 13.68 -6.99
N GLU A 161 -20.00 12.39 -6.69
CA GLU A 161 -21.28 11.80 -6.25
C GLU A 161 -21.48 11.93 -4.73
N LEU A 162 -20.43 12.34 -4.00
CA LEU A 162 -20.48 12.46 -2.56
C LEU A 162 -21.53 13.50 -2.12
N PRO A 163 -22.18 13.28 -0.97
CA PRO A 163 -22.91 14.32 -0.27
C PRO A 163 -22.04 15.56 -0.06
N LYS A 164 -22.69 16.72 0.04
CA LYS A 164 -21.99 18.02 0.09
C LYS A 164 -20.92 18.10 1.20
N ASN A 165 -21.15 17.46 2.34
CA ASN A 165 -20.25 17.49 3.49
C ASN A 165 -20.29 16.19 4.29
N SER A 166 -19.26 16.00 5.11
CA SER A 166 -19.05 14.82 5.97
C SER A 166 -20.14 14.57 7.02
N SER A 167 -21.04 15.53 7.32
CA SER A 167 -22.11 15.33 8.32
C SER A 167 -23.05 14.18 7.99
N TYR A 168 -23.17 13.83 6.70
CA TYR A 168 -23.91 12.68 6.21
C TYR A 168 -23.42 11.34 6.81
N PHE A 169 -22.15 11.27 7.24
CA PHE A 169 -21.52 10.06 7.75
C PHE A 169 -21.38 10.01 9.29
N LEU A 170 -21.93 10.97 10.04
CA LEU A 170 -21.73 11.05 11.51
C LEU A 170 -22.18 9.81 12.29
N GLY A 171 -23.19 9.08 11.80
CA GLY A 171 -23.68 7.84 12.42
C GLY A 171 -23.08 6.56 11.85
N ALA A 172 -22.17 6.65 10.86
CA ALA A 172 -21.58 5.49 10.24
C ALA A 172 -20.48 4.86 11.11
N THR A 173 -20.27 3.56 10.93
CA THR A 173 -19.17 2.84 11.59
C THR A 173 -17.90 2.96 10.77
N PHE A 174 -16.91 3.65 11.33
CA PHE A 174 -15.57 3.76 10.76
C PHE A 174 -14.66 2.70 11.40
N GLN A 175 -13.73 2.15 10.62
CA GLN A 175 -12.77 1.16 11.07
C GLN A 175 -11.41 1.81 11.31
N GLU A 176 -10.89 1.65 12.53
CA GLU A 176 -9.55 2.08 12.90
C GLU A 176 -8.48 1.13 12.34
N ASP A 177 -7.22 1.54 12.45
CA ASP A 177 -6.10 0.70 12.07
C ASP A 177 -5.94 -0.51 13.00
N GLU A 178 -5.69 -1.68 12.41
CA GLU A 178 -5.49 -2.94 13.10
C GLU A 178 -4.05 -3.41 12.99
N TRP A 179 -3.55 -4.08 14.03
CA TRP A 179 -2.24 -4.74 13.99
C TRP A 179 -2.24 -5.90 13.00
N THR A 180 -1.20 -5.97 12.16
CA THR A 180 -0.93 -7.08 11.26
C THR A 180 0.53 -7.52 11.39
N GLU A 181 0.78 -8.79 11.08
CA GLU A 181 2.10 -9.40 11.07
C GLU A 181 2.48 -9.96 9.68
N ASN A 182 1.58 -9.91 8.70
CA ASN A 182 1.72 -10.67 7.45
C ASN A 182 1.24 -9.92 6.18
N GLU A 183 0.72 -8.68 6.31
CA GLU A 183 0.19 -7.91 5.17
C GLU A 183 1.25 -6.99 4.54
N VAL A 184 2.12 -6.39 5.35
CA VAL A 184 3.14 -5.43 4.90
C VAL A 184 4.42 -6.18 4.57
N TRP A 185 4.57 -6.60 3.31
CA TRP A 185 5.71 -7.41 2.87
C TRP A 185 6.96 -6.53 2.66
N GLU A 186 8.08 -6.95 3.21
CA GLU A 186 9.33 -6.18 3.19
C GLU A 186 10.47 -6.98 2.58
N ASP A 187 10.74 -8.19 3.08
CA ASP A 187 11.87 -9.02 2.65
C ASP A 187 11.41 -10.17 1.75
N GLN A 188 11.79 -10.10 0.48
CA GLN A 188 11.49 -11.12 -0.52
C GLN A 188 12.68 -12.02 -0.83
N SER A 189 13.78 -11.91 -0.08
CA SER A 189 15.02 -12.68 -0.30
C SER A 189 14.80 -14.20 -0.31
N GLN A 190 13.81 -14.68 0.43
CA GLN A 190 13.45 -16.10 0.55
C GLN A 190 12.13 -16.47 -0.13
N MET A 191 11.61 -15.63 -1.04
CA MET A 191 10.35 -15.89 -1.72
C MET A 191 10.34 -17.20 -2.52
N LEU A 192 11.52 -17.67 -2.97
CA LEU A 192 11.71 -18.99 -3.60
C LEU A 192 11.29 -20.17 -2.72
N SER A 193 11.38 -20.01 -1.40
CA SER A 193 10.92 -20.96 -0.39
C SER A 193 9.51 -20.63 0.11
N SER A 194 8.81 -19.72 -0.59
CA SER A 194 7.54 -19.11 -0.20
C SER A 194 7.57 -18.43 1.17
N LEU A 195 8.76 -17.96 1.58
CA LEU A 195 8.97 -17.21 2.82
C LEU A 195 9.12 -15.73 2.51
N ILE A 196 8.37 -14.90 3.21
CA ILE A 196 8.42 -13.43 3.10
C ILE A 196 8.62 -12.85 4.50
N GLY A 197 9.51 -11.88 4.63
CA GLY A 197 9.60 -11.03 5.81
C GLY A 197 8.54 -9.93 5.74
N CYS A 198 7.71 -9.82 6.77
CA CYS A 198 6.60 -8.89 6.84
C CYS A 198 6.79 -7.96 8.05
N GLN A 199 6.59 -6.66 7.87
CA GLN A 199 6.63 -5.72 8.99
C GLN A 199 5.41 -5.90 9.89
N GLY A 200 5.66 -6.09 11.19
CA GLY A 200 4.61 -5.96 12.20
C GLY A 200 4.26 -4.50 12.42
N ILE A 201 3.08 -4.08 12.00
CA ILE A 201 2.62 -2.70 12.09
C ILE A 201 1.10 -2.61 12.06
N LYS A 202 0.54 -1.46 12.43
CA LYS A 202 -0.88 -1.17 12.24
C LYS A 202 -1.15 -0.66 10.83
N ILE A 203 -2.18 -1.20 10.18
CA ILE A 203 -2.69 -0.72 8.89
C ILE A 203 -4.21 -0.57 8.93
N ASN A 204 -4.76 0.26 8.04
CA ASN A 204 -6.18 0.35 7.83
C ASN A 204 -6.61 -0.64 6.73
N LYS A 205 -7.20 -1.77 7.13
CA LYS A 205 -7.61 -2.81 6.17
C LYS A 205 -8.71 -2.35 5.22
N VAL A 206 -9.63 -1.49 5.69
CA VAL A 206 -10.69 -0.92 4.84
C VAL A 206 -10.07 -0.07 3.74
N LEU A 207 -9.19 0.87 4.07
CA LEU A 207 -8.55 1.71 3.05
C LEU A 207 -7.59 0.91 2.15
N SER A 208 -6.87 -0.06 2.70
CA SER A 208 -5.99 -0.96 1.93
C SER A 208 -6.76 -1.85 0.95
N SER A 209 -8.08 -2.02 1.12
CA SER A 209 -8.92 -2.79 0.20
C SER A 209 -9.14 -2.12 -1.17
N TRP A 210 -8.70 -0.87 -1.34
CA TRP A 210 -8.74 -0.15 -2.61
C TRP A 210 -8.02 -0.87 -3.77
N LEU A 211 -7.11 -1.81 -3.46
CA LEU A 211 -6.37 -2.61 -4.41
C LEU A 211 -6.05 -3.96 -3.77
N LYS A 212 -6.76 -4.99 -4.22
CA LYS A 212 -6.59 -6.37 -3.78
C LYS A 212 -5.57 -7.08 -4.66
N ILE A 213 -4.72 -7.89 -4.04
CA ILE A 213 -3.78 -8.78 -4.72
C ILE A 213 -4.26 -10.21 -4.50
N GLU A 214 -4.39 -10.97 -5.59
CA GLU A 214 -4.85 -12.36 -5.57
C GLU A 214 -3.77 -13.29 -6.11
N ILE A 215 -3.42 -14.27 -5.28
CA ILE A 215 -2.42 -15.30 -5.55
C ILE A 215 -2.99 -16.61 -5.02
N PRO A 216 -3.16 -17.67 -5.83
CA PRO A 216 -3.09 -17.68 -7.32
C PRO A 216 -4.15 -16.77 -7.98
N PRO A 217 -4.04 -16.44 -9.29
CA PRO A 217 -3.16 -17.01 -10.32
C PRO A 217 -1.69 -16.55 -10.28
N MET A 218 -0.87 -17.13 -11.15
CA MET A 218 0.50 -16.70 -11.44
C MET A 218 0.62 -16.28 -12.91
N PRO A 219 0.95 -15.01 -13.22
CA PRO A 219 1.25 -13.90 -12.30
C PRO A 219 0.06 -13.48 -11.42
N PRO A 220 0.29 -12.78 -10.28
CA PRO A 220 -0.77 -12.30 -9.40
C PRO A 220 -1.80 -11.44 -10.12
N ALA A 221 -3.08 -11.63 -9.79
CA ALA A 221 -4.14 -10.75 -10.27
C ALA A 221 -4.31 -9.55 -9.33
N PHE A 222 -4.55 -8.37 -9.91
CA PHE A 222 -4.81 -7.14 -9.16
C PHE A 222 -6.24 -6.69 -9.44
N THR A 223 -7.00 -6.47 -8.38
CA THR A 223 -8.40 -6.01 -8.46
C THR A 223 -8.51 -4.67 -7.76
N MET A 224 -8.70 -3.60 -8.54
CA MET A 224 -8.90 -2.25 -8.03
C MET A 224 -10.36 -2.07 -7.57
N ASN A 225 -10.54 -1.55 -6.36
CA ASN A 225 -11.82 -1.08 -5.86
C ASN A 225 -11.90 0.44 -6.06
N ASN A 226 -12.78 0.86 -6.97
CA ASN A 226 -12.96 2.26 -7.35
C ASN A 226 -13.91 3.03 -6.41
N HIS A 227 -14.31 2.47 -5.27
CA HIS A 227 -15.12 3.17 -4.30
C HIS A 227 -14.38 4.38 -3.70
N VAL A 228 -15.16 5.34 -3.22
CA VAL A 228 -14.68 6.44 -2.40
C VAL A 228 -14.66 6.03 -0.94
N PHE A 229 -13.55 6.27 -0.27
CA PHE A 229 -13.34 6.04 1.15
C PHE A 229 -13.39 7.38 1.89
N ILE A 230 -14.10 7.43 3.01
CA ILE A 230 -14.11 8.57 3.91
C ILE A 230 -13.16 8.27 5.07
N LEU A 231 -12.14 9.11 5.22
CA LEU A 231 -11.21 9.10 6.34
C LEU A 231 -11.65 10.14 7.37
N ARG A 232 -11.86 9.72 8.60
CA ARG A 232 -11.97 10.60 9.77
C ARG A 232 -10.61 10.68 10.44
N LEU A 233 -10.03 11.89 10.50
CA LEU A 233 -8.75 12.14 11.15
C LEU A 233 -8.92 12.33 12.67
N LYS A 234 -7.83 12.14 13.42
CA LYS A 234 -7.79 12.35 14.88
C LYS A 234 -8.19 13.77 15.30
N ASN A 235 -7.95 14.77 14.44
CA ASN A 235 -8.33 16.16 14.69
C ASN A 235 -9.82 16.45 14.41
N GLY A 236 -10.61 15.44 14.01
CA GLY A 236 -12.05 15.56 13.72
C GLY A 236 -12.39 16.03 12.31
N LYS A 237 -11.40 16.41 11.50
CA LYS A 237 -11.60 16.71 10.07
C LYS A 237 -11.75 15.42 9.26
N TYR A 238 -12.33 15.53 8.08
CA TYR A 238 -12.50 14.41 7.17
C TYR A 238 -11.78 14.66 5.85
N ALA A 239 -11.29 13.58 5.25
CA ALA A 239 -10.88 13.53 3.87
C ALA A 239 -11.72 12.48 3.12
N ALA A 240 -11.99 12.72 1.84
CA ALA A 240 -12.47 11.67 0.95
C ALA A 240 -11.34 11.25 0.02
N LEU A 241 -11.19 9.94 -0.22
CA LEU A 241 -10.09 9.34 -0.96
C LEU A 241 -10.61 8.33 -1.97
N GLN A 242 -10.01 8.27 -3.15
CA GLN A 242 -10.31 7.28 -4.17
C GLN A 242 -9.04 6.91 -4.93
N LEU A 243 -8.76 5.61 -5.06
CA LEU A 243 -7.71 5.14 -5.95
C LEU A 243 -8.22 5.22 -7.40
N GLU A 244 -7.58 6.06 -8.21
CA GLU A 244 -7.91 6.22 -9.63
C GLU A 244 -7.11 5.25 -10.50
N ASN A 245 -5.83 5.05 -10.15
CA ASN A 245 -4.92 4.16 -10.86
C ASN A 245 -3.80 3.68 -9.92
N TYR A 246 -3.21 2.53 -10.22
CA TYR A 246 -2.10 1.94 -9.48
C TYR A 246 -0.90 1.55 -10.35
N ILE A 247 -0.92 1.90 -11.64
CA ILE A 247 0.07 1.53 -12.64
C ILE A 247 0.77 2.79 -13.17
N GLY A 248 2.09 2.79 -13.18
CA GLY A 248 2.92 3.87 -13.71
C GLY A 248 2.84 3.97 -15.23
N ALA A 249 3.38 5.05 -15.79
CA ALA A 249 3.49 5.20 -17.25
C ALA A 249 4.39 4.13 -17.89
N ASP A 250 5.27 3.54 -17.10
CA ASP A 250 6.18 2.44 -17.45
C ASP A 250 5.61 1.07 -17.08
N GLY A 251 4.32 0.96 -16.70
CA GLY A 251 3.73 -0.32 -16.29
C GLY A 251 4.06 -0.75 -14.86
N THR A 252 4.90 0.00 -14.13
CA THR A 252 5.28 -0.32 -12.75
C THR A 252 4.06 -0.29 -11.84
N LYS A 253 3.76 -1.41 -11.17
CA LYS A 253 2.65 -1.52 -10.21
C LYS A 253 2.94 -0.74 -8.92
N CYS A 254 1.89 -0.35 -8.21
CA CYS A 254 1.92 0.50 -7.01
C CYS A 254 2.45 1.92 -7.25
N TRP A 255 2.28 2.43 -8.46
CA TRP A 255 2.26 3.86 -8.75
C TRP A 255 0.84 4.38 -8.53
N LEU A 256 0.57 4.85 -7.32
CA LEU A 256 -0.78 5.21 -6.88
C LEU A 256 -1.13 6.61 -7.34
N ARG A 257 -2.19 6.72 -8.16
CA ARG A 257 -2.88 7.98 -8.46
C ARG A 257 -4.14 8.03 -7.60
N ILE A 258 -4.19 8.97 -6.66
CA ILE A 258 -5.23 9.01 -5.63
C ILE A 258 -5.94 10.35 -5.72
N ASN A 259 -7.24 10.33 -5.97
CA ASN A 259 -8.07 11.52 -5.85
C ASN A 259 -8.39 11.76 -4.37
N TYR A 260 -8.32 13.02 -3.94
CA TYR A 260 -8.67 13.41 -2.58
C TYR A 260 -9.48 14.71 -2.53
N LYS A 261 -10.31 14.83 -1.50
CA LYS A 261 -10.98 16.08 -1.11
C LYS A 261 -10.72 16.34 0.36
N TYR A 262 -10.15 17.50 0.67
CA TYR A 262 -9.83 17.89 2.04
C TYR A 262 -9.84 19.42 2.23
N PRO A 263 -10.43 19.94 3.34
CA PRO A 263 -11.32 19.23 4.26
C PRO A 263 -12.65 18.85 3.57
N TYR A 264 -13.28 17.76 4.03
CA TYR A 264 -14.57 17.27 3.53
C TYR A 264 -15.70 17.33 4.58
#